data_AF-A0A6G7GQH5-F1
#
_entry.id   AF-A0A6G7GQH5-F1
#
_cell.length_a   1.000
_cell.length_b   1.000
_cell.length_c   1.000
_cell.angle_alpha   90.00
_cell.angle_beta   90.00
_cell.angle_gamma   90.00
#
_symmetry.space_group_name_H-M   'P 1'
#
loop_
_entity.id
_entity.type
_entity.pdbx_description
1 polymer ?
#
loop_
_entity_poly.entity_id
_entity_poly.type
_entity_poly.pdbx_seq_one_letter_code
_entity_poly.pdbx_strand_id
1 'polypeptide(L)' 'MSRGGCYLCRWQIEIYFKVLKSGCKIEERQLETAERIKPCIALYMIVAWRVLFVTMFGRECPDLPCTALFEDNEWKLESP' A
#
# COMPACT_ATOMS: atom_id res chain seq x y z
N MET A 1 16.66 22.18 -6.51
CA MET A 1 15.90 20.99 -6.98
C MET A 1 16.87 20.06 -7.69
N SER A 2 17.54 19.17 -6.95
CA SER A 2 18.61 18.31 -7.49
C SER A 2 18.02 17.20 -8.38
N ARG A 3 18.61 16.99 -9.56
CA ARG A 3 18.13 16.10 -10.65
C ARG A 3 17.93 14.62 -10.26
N GLY A 4 18.36 14.20 -9.07
CA GLY A 4 18.20 12.84 -8.53
C GLY A 4 16.84 12.54 -7.89
N GLY A 5 16.11 13.55 -7.43
CA GLY A 5 14.81 13.34 -6.78
C GLY A 5 13.73 12.78 -7.73
N CYS A 6 13.74 13.23 -8.99
CA CYS A 6 12.77 12.79 -9.99
C CYS A 6 12.87 11.30 -10.33
N TYR A 7 14.07 10.70 -10.22
CA TYR A 7 14.27 9.27 -10.48
C TYR A 7 13.77 8.38 -9.34
N LEU A 8 13.85 8.85 -8.09
CA LEU A 8 13.32 8.12 -6.93
C LEU A 8 11.79 8.13 -6.92
N CYS A 9 11.15 9.25 -7.29
CA CYS A 9 9.70 9.34 -7.41
C CYS A 9 9.14 8.37 -8.47
N ARG A 10 9.88 8.15 -9.56
CA ARG A 10 9.50 7.16 -10.59
C ARG A 10 9.46 5.75 -10.00
N TRP A 11 10.49 5.36 -9.25
CA TRP A 11 10.55 4.05 -8.60
C TRP A 11 9.42 3.83 -7.61
N GLN A 12 9.00 4.85 -6.86
CA GLN A 12 7.85 4.74 -5.94
C GLN A 12 6.54 4.44 -6.68
N ILE A 13 6.33 5.07 -7.84
CA ILE A 13 5.18 4.78 -8.72
C ILE A 13 5.24 3.34 -9.26
N GLU A 14 6.42 2.86 -9.67
CA GLU A 14 6.58 1.48 -10.15
C GLU A 14 6.28 0.46 -9.03
N ILE A 15 6.72 0.72 -7.81
CA ILE A 15 6.42 -0.14 -6.65
C ILE A 15 4.93 -0.12 -6.33
N TYR A 16 4.29 1.05 -6.37
CA TYR A 16 2.85 1.18 -6.16
C TYR A 16 2.04 0.33 -7.16
N PHE A 17 2.36 0.43 -8.45
CA PHE A 17 1.69 -0.39 -9.46
C PHE A 17 2.03 -1.88 -9.35
N LYS A 18 3.24 -2.23 -8.87
CA LYS A 18 3.60 -3.62 -8.56
C LYS A 18 2.76 -4.18 -7.42
N VAL A 19 2.53 -3.43 -6.34
CA VAL A 19 1.65 -3.83 -5.24
C VAL A 19 0.22 -4.01 -5.74
N LEU A 20 -0.28 -3.10 -6.57
CA LEU A 20 -1.63 -3.16 -7.10
C LEU A 20 -1.86 -4.37 -8.04
N LYS A 21 -0.90 -4.65 -8.93
CA LYS A 21 -1.00 -5.73 -9.92
C LYS A 21 -0.64 -7.09 -9.34
N SER A 22 0.53 -7.23 -8.72
CA SER A 22 1.02 -8.51 -8.21
C SER A 22 0.60 -8.81 -6.77
N GLY A 23 0.50 -7.80 -5.91
CA GLY A 23 0.09 -7.96 -4.51
C GLY A 23 -1.42 -8.15 -4.37
N CYS A 24 -2.20 -7.23 -4.94
CA CYS A 24 -3.66 -7.29 -4.88
C CYS A 24 -4.31 -8.16 -5.97
N LYS A 25 -3.52 -8.64 -6.95
CA LYS A 25 -3.96 -9.49 -8.08
C LYS A 25 -5.17 -8.92 -8.81
N ILE A 26 -5.21 -7.59 -8.97
CA ILE A 26 -6.41 -6.91 -9.47
C ILE A 26 -6.75 -7.30 -10.92
N GLU A 27 -5.75 -7.72 -11.70
CA GLU A 27 -5.90 -8.20 -13.07
C GLU A 27 -6.50 -9.62 -13.12
N GLU A 28 -6.35 -10.42 -12.07
CA GLU A 28 -6.92 -11.78 -11.96
C GLU A 28 -8.30 -11.78 -11.29
N ARG A 29 -8.65 -10.70 -10.58
CA ARG A 29 -10.00 -10.56 -10.01
C ARG A 29 -10.99 -10.24 -11.11
N GLN A 30 -11.69 -11.27 -11.58
CA GLN A 30 -12.92 -11.18 -12.35
C GLN A 30 -13.98 -10.44 -11.51
N LEU A 31 -13.90 -9.12 -11.47
CA LEU A 31 -14.95 -8.27 -10.90
C LEU A 31 -16.07 -8.27 -11.94
N GLU A 32 -16.93 -9.28 -11.86
CA GLU A 32 -17.97 -9.70 -12.83
C GLU A 32 -18.97 -8.61 -13.27
N THR A 33 -18.88 -7.37 -12.77
CA THR A 33 -19.80 -6.29 -13.16
C THR A 33 -19.08 -4.94 -13.16
N ALA A 34 -19.08 -4.25 -14.32
CA ALA A 34 -18.39 -2.97 -14.53
C ALA A 34 -18.75 -1.87 -13.51
N GLU A 35 -19.96 -1.89 -12.94
CA GLU A 35 -20.39 -0.97 -11.89
C GLU A 35 -19.64 -1.16 -10.56
N ARG A 36 -19.28 -2.40 -10.20
CA ARG A 36 -18.57 -2.70 -8.95
C ARG A 36 -17.05 -2.56 -9.07
N ILE A 37 -16.54 -2.50 -10.30
CA ILE A 37 -15.10 -2.34 -10.58
C ILE A 37 -14.57 -1.02 -10.04
N LYS A 38 -15.29 0.09 -10.25
CA LYS A 38 -14.84 1.44 -9.84
C LYS A 38 -14.57 1.56 -8.32
N PRO A 39 -15.53 1.22 -7.42
CA PRO A 39 -15.28 1.31 -5.98
C PRO A 39 -14.26 0.28 -5.51
N CYS A 40 -14.21 -0.93 -6.09
CA CYS A 40 -13.19 -1.92 -5.75
C CYS A 40 -11.78 -1.42 -6.11
N ILE A 41 -11.57 -0.89 -7.31
CA ILE A 41 -10.29 -0.33 -7.72
C ILE A 41 -9.89 0.82 -6.79
N ALA A 42 -10.80 1.75 -6.47
CA ALA A 42 -10.53 2.85 -5.55
C ALA A 42 -10.08 2.35 -4.17
N LEU A 43 -10.74 1.31 -3.65
CA LEU A 43 -10.36 0.69 -2.38
C LEU A 43 -8.98 0.05 -2.44
N TYR A 44 -8.67 -0.70 -3.51
CA TYR A 44 -7.35 -1.29 -3.70
C TYR A 44 -6.25 -0.26 -3.88
N MET A 45 -6.54 0.89 -4.51
CA MET A 45 -5.60 2.01 -4.60
C MET A 45 -5.24 2.55 -3.21
N ILE A 46 -6.23 2.74 -2.33
CA ILE A 46 -6.00 3.21 -0.95
C ILE A 46 -5.17 2.17 -0.16
N VAL A 47 -5.52 0.88 -0.27
CA VAL A 47 -4.79 -0.20 0.40
C VAL A 47 -3.34 -0.29 -0.09
N ALA A 48 -3.13 -0.27 -1.41
CA ALA A 48 -1.79 -0.31 -1.99
C ALA A 48 -0.94 0.88 -1.55
N TRP A 49 -1.53 2.07 -1.45
CA TRP A 49 -0.84 3.26 -0.95
C TRP A 49 -0.47 3.12 0.53
N ARG A 50 -1.38 2.63 1.37
CA ARG A 50 -1.11 2.37 2.80
C ARG A 50 0.02 1.36 3.01
N VAL A 51 0.01 0.26 2.27
CA VAL A 51 1.09 -0.75 2.32
C VAL A 51 2.43 -0.15 1.92
N LEU A 52 2.46 0.64 0.85
CA LEU A 52 3.69 1.34 0.43
C LEU A 52 4.16 2.33 1.49
N PHE A 53 3.24 3.10 2.07
CA PHE A 53 3.54 4.08 3.11
C PHE A 53 4.16 3.41 4.35
N VAL A 54 3.53 2.37 4.90
CA VAL A 54 4.05 1.63 6.06
C VAL A 54 5.42 1.01 5.74
N THR A 55 5.59 0.45 4.54
CA THR A 55 6.87 -0.15 4.12
C THR A 55 7.99 0.90 4.04
N MET A 56 7.70 2.08 3.49
CA MET A 56 8.69 3.16 3.39
C MET A 56 9.00 3.74 4.78
N PHE A 57 7.97 3.94 5.59
CA PHE A 57 8.10 4.53 6.92
C PHE A 57 8.87 3.61 7.88
N GLY A 58 8.60 2.31 7.87
CA GLY A 58 9.36 1.33 8.65
C GLY A 58 10.82 1.19 8.20
N ARG A 59 11.17 1.57 6.96
CA ARG A 59 12.56 1.63 6.48
C ARG A 59 13.27 2.91 6.91
N GLU A 60 12.55 4.02 7.01
CA GLU A 60 13.10 5.31 7.42
C GLU A 60 13.26 5.41 8.94
N CYS A 61 12.30 4.84 9.69
CA CYS A 61 12.27 4.86 11.15
C CYS A 61 11.99 3.46 11.72
N PRO A 62 12.98 2.54 11.69
CA PRO A 62 12.80 1.17 12.17
C PRO A 62 12.54 1.06 13.68
N ASP A 63 13.00 2.03 14.47
CA ASP A 63 12.85 2.06 15.93
C ASP A 63 11.50 2.65 16.41
N LEU A 64 10.63 3.10 15.51
CA LEU A 64 9.35 3.68 15.91
C LEU A 64 8.36 2.57 16.34
N PRO A 65 7.68 2.72 17.50
CA PRO A 65 6.71 1.72 17.92
C PRO A 65 5.54 1.61 16.94
N CYS A 66 5.08 0.38 16.66
CA CYS A 66 3.94 0.10 15.78
C CYS A 66 2.66 0.84 16.17
N THR A 67 2.52 1.25 17.44
CA THR A 67 1.42 2.06 17.95
C THR A 67 1.36 3.48 17.36
N ALA A 68 2.41 3.94 16.68
CA ALA A 68 2.40 5.21 15.95
C ALA A 68 1.68 5.12 14.58
N LEU A 69 1.51 3.91 14.03
CA LEU A 69 0.89 3.68 12.73
C LEU A 69 -0.40 2.86 12.80
N PHE A 70 -0.52 2.00 13.80
CA PHE A 70 -1.62 1.07 13.99
C PHE A 70 -2.22 1.24 15.38
N GLU A 71 -3.53 1.20 15.49
CA GLU A 71 -4.18 1.13 16.80
C GLU A 71 -3.94 -0.23 17.46
N ASP A 72 -4.04 -0.30 18.79
CA ASP A 72 -3.75 -1.52 19.56
C ASP A 72 -4.53 -2.75 19.09
N ASN A 73 -5.76 -2.55 18.59
CA ASN A 73 -6.63 -3.60 18.04
C ASN A 73 -6.24 -4.09 16.64
N GLU A 74 -5.38 -3.37 15.92
CA GLU A 74 -4.93 -3.73 14.56
C GLU A 74 -3.65 -4.57 14.57
N TRP A 75 -2.77 -4.39 15.57
CA TRP A 75 -1.50 -5.12 15.66
C TRP A 75 -1.47 -6.21 16.73
N LYS A 76 -2.25 -6.10 17.81
CA LYS A 76 -2.45 -7.20 18.75
C LYS A 76 -3.55 -8.10 18.24
N LEU A 77 -3.16 -9.20 17.59
CA LEU A 77 -4.02 -10.37 17.50
C LEU A 77 -4.25 -10.87 18.93
N GLU A 78 -5.42 -10.59 19.48
CA GLU A 78 -5.91 -11.22 20.71
C GLU A 78 -6.18 -12.70 20.40
N SER A 79 -5.12 -13.50 20.33
CA SER A 79 -5.23 -14.95 20.41
C SER A 79 -5.44 -15.33 21.89
N PRO A 80 -6.47 -16.14 22.22
CA PRO A 80 -6.62 -16.72 23.55
C PRO A 80 -5.50 -17.71 23.88
#